data_AF-A0A4V6Z374-F1
#
_entry.id   AF-A0A4V6Z374-F1
#
_cell.length_a   1.000
_cell.length_b   1.000
_cell.length_c   1.000
_cell.angle_alpha   90.00
_cell.angle_beta   90.00
_cell.angle_gamma   90.00
#
_symmetry.space_group_name_H-M   'P 1'
#
loop_
_entity.id
_entity.type
_entity.pdbx_description
1 polymer ?
#
loop_
_entity_poly.entity_id
_entity_poly.type
_entity_poly.pdbx_seq_one_letter_code
_entity_poly.pdbx_strand_id
1 'polypeptide(L)'
;MDMSIEQPAAPGGKIRAISTYLYRKPTLYLLLLLVPPLLWFGAVYLGSLLTLLWQGFYTFDDFTMTVTPASDLRQPERAVQPGNYDIIVRTLTMAVVVSLASAVLAFPIAYYMAR
;
A
#
# COMPACT_ATOMS: atom_id res chain seq x y z
N MET A 1 33.57 -31.11 -49.55
CA MET A 1 32.41 -31.77 -48.89
C MET A 1 31.99 -30.79 -47.81
N ASP A 2 31.38 -29.70 -48.27
CA ASP A 2 31.29 -28.44 -47.56
C ASP A 2 29.95 -28.41 -46.85
N MET A 3 29.98 -28.62 -45.53
CA MET A 3 28.83 -28.44 -44.67
C MET A 3 28.54 -26.94 -44.52
N SER A 4 27.84 -26.36 -45.48
CA SER A 4 27.18 -25.07 -45.31
C SER A 4 25.98 -25.25 -44.37
N ILE A 5 26.18 -24.96 -43.09
CA ILE A 5 25.07 -24.80 -42.15
C ILE A 5 24.31 -23.55 -42.60
N GLU A 6 23.18 -23.73 -43.29
CA GLU A 6 22.22 -22.65 -43.49
C GLU A 6 21.72 -22.21 -42.11
N GLN A 7 22.22 -21.07 -41.64
CA GLN A 7 21.68 -20.39 -40.48
C GLN A 7 20.26 -19.96 -40.83
N PRO A 8 19.20 -20.49 -40.17
CA PRO A 8 17.84 -20.08 -40.49
C PRO A 8 17.70 -18.61 -40.12
N ALA A 9 17.40 -17.77 -41.11
CA ALA A 9 16.99 -16.39 -40.89
C ALA A 9 15.67 -16.40 -40.11
N ALA A 10 15.77 -16.39 -38.78
CA ALA A 10 14.62 -16.40 -37.90
C ALA A 10 13.69 -15.22 -38.28
N PRO A 11 12.43 -15.47 -38.65
CA PRO A 11 11.51 -14.42 -39.08
C PRO A 11 11.46 -13.34 -38.00
N GLY A 12 11.78 -12.09 -38.37
CA GLY A 12 11.76 -10.93 -37.48
C GLY A 12 10.32 -10.58 -37.08
N GLY A 13 9.70 -11.41 -36.26
CA GLY A 13 8.37 -11.19 -35.73
C GLY A 13 8.39 -10.02 -34.73
N LYS A 14 7.34 -9.19 -34.77
CA LYS A 14 7.12 -8.04 -33.88
C LYS A 14 7.39 -8.36 -32.39
N ILE A 15 7.15 -9.61 -31.99
CA ILE A 15 7.45 -10.15 -30.65
C ILE A 15 8.95 -10.01 -30.30
N ARG A 16 9.86 -10.30 -31.22
CA ARG A 16 11.31 -10.18 -30.98
C ARG A 16 11.76 -8.73 -30.84
N ALA A 17 11.14 -7.81 -31.57
CA ALA A 17 11.38 -6.37 -31.43
C ALA A 17 10.90 -5.86 -30.06
N ILE A 18 9.71 -6.29 -29.61
CA ILE A 18 9.16 -5.96 -28.29
C ILE A 18 10.06 -6.53 -27.18
N SER A 19 10.45 -7.81 -27.27
CA SER A 19 11.37 -8.42 -26.29
C SER A 19 12.71 -7.70 -26.24
N THR A 20 13.29 -7.35 -27.40
CA THR A 20 14.58 -6.63 -27.46
C THR A 20 14.45 -5.23 -26.82
N TYR A 21 13.32 -4.56 -27.02
CA TYR A 21 13.04 -3.26 -26.42
C TYR A 21 12.84 -3.36 -24.89
N LEU A 22 12.13 -4.39 -24.42
CA LEU A 22 11.90 -4.65 -22.99
C LEU A 22 13.20 -5.02 -22.26
N TYR A 23 14.08 -5.80 -22.90
CA TYR A 23 15.42 -6.11 -22.38
C TYR A 23 16.36 -4.90 -22.36
N ARG A 24 16.26 -3.99 -23.35
CA ARG A 24 17.05 -2.74 -23.37
C ARG A 24 16.66 -1.76 -22.26
N LYS A 25 15.47 -1.89 -21.70
CA LYS A 25 14.92 -1.00 -20.66
C LYS A 25 14.58 -1.83 -19.41
N PRO A 26 15.58 -2.19 -18.58
CA PRO A 26 15.38 -3.07 -17.42
C PRO A 26 14.30 -2.54 -16.45
N THR A 27 14.16 -1.22 -16.31
CA THR A 27 13.11 -0.59 -15.48
C THR A 27 11.70 -0.83 -16.01
N LEU A 28 11.49 -0.88 -17.34
CA LEU A 28 10.16 -1.15 -17.92
C LEU A 28 9.77 -2.61 -17.70
N TYR A 29 10.72 -3.53 -17.84
CA TYR A 29 10.48 -4.94 -17.53
C TYR A 29 10.16 -5.12 -16.03
N LEU A 30 10.91 -4.47 -15.14
CA LEU A 30 10.68 -4.50 -13.71
C LEU A 30 9.32 -3.90 -13.33
N LEU A 31 8.96 -2.74 -13.89
CA LEU A 31 7.64 -2.15 -13.69
C LEU A 31 6.54 -3.04 -14.23
N LEU A 32 6.69 -3.65 -15.41
CA LEU A 32 5.66 -4.54 -15.95
C LEU A 32 5.43 -5.77 -15.07
N LEU A 33 6.47 -6.25 -14.39
CA LEU A 33 6.38 -7.36 -13.45
C LEU A 33 5.80 -6.93 -12.09
N LEU A 34 6.11 -5.72 -11.63
CA LEU A 34 5.71 -5.20 -10.32
C LEU A 34 4.34 -4.50 -10.33
N VAL A 35 3.94 -3.88 -11.44
CA VAL A 35 2.69 -3.14 -11.57
C VAL A 35 1.48 -4.03 -11.30
N PRO A 36 1.36 -5.27 -11.84
CA PRO A 36 0.22 -6.13 -11.54
C PRO A 36 0.05 -6.44 -10.04
N PRO A 37 1.07 -6.93 -9.30
CA PRO A 37 0.92 -7.17 -7.86
C PRO A 37 0.74 -5.87 -7.07
N LEU A 38 1.36 -4.77 -7.48
CA LEU A 38 1.24 -3.48 -6.79
C LEU A 38 -0.16 -2.86 -7.01
N LEU A 39 -0.72 -2.99 -8.21
CA LEU A 39 -2.09 -2.58 -8.52
C LEU A 39 -3.10 -3.43 -7.77
N TRP A 40 -2.89 -4.75 -7.70
CA TRP A 40 -3.76 -5.62 -6.90
C TRP A 40 -3.74 -5.20 -5.43
N PHE A 41 -2.55 -5.06 -4.84
CA PHE A 41 -2.40 -4.64 -3.45
C PHE A 41 -3.04 -3.28 -3.21
N GLY A 42 -2.72 -2.29 -4.06
CA GLY A 42 -3.29 -0.95 -3.95
C GLY A 42 -4.81 -0.95 -4.10
N ALA A 43 -5.35 -1.54 -5.17
CA ALA A 43 -6.78 -1.52 -5.45
C ALA A 43 -7.59 -2.24 -4.35
N VAL A 44 -7.14 -3.41 -3.88
CA VAL A 44 -7.88 -4.16 -2.86
C VAL A 44 -7.71 -3.52 -1.48
N TYR A 45 -6.48 -3.23 -1.06
CA TYR A 45 -6.20 -2.72 0.28
C TYR A 45 -6.66 -1.27 0.43
N LEU A 46 -6.17 -0.36 -0.43
CA LEU A 46 -6.55 1.05 -0.35
C LEU A 46 -8.01 1.24 -0.76
N GLY A 47 -8.52 0.48 -1.74
CA GLY A 47 -9.93 0.52 -2.10
C GLY A 47 -10.81 0.15 -0.91
N SER A 48 -10.51 -0.95 -0.21
CA SER A 48 -11.25 -1.34 1.01
C SER A 48 -11.16 -0.28 2.10
N LEU A 49 -9.97 0.28 2.35
CA LEU A 49 -9.77 1.34 3.34
C LEU A 49 -10.56 2.61 3.00
N LEU A 50 -10.55 3.03 1.74
CA LEU A 50 -11.30 4.20 1.27
C LEU A 50 -12.80 3.96 1.35
N THR A 51 -13.29 2.75 1.02
CA THR A 51 -14.70 2.42 1.18
C THR A 51 -15.11 2.41 2.65
N LEU A 52 -14.26 1.89 3.55
CA LEU A 52 -14.52 1.88 4.99
C LEU A 52 -14.50 3.31 5.55
N LEU A 53 -13.56 4.13 5.11
CA LEU A 53 -13.49 5.54 5.48
C LEU A 53 -14.74 6.29 4.99
N TRP A 54 -15.13 6.07 3.73
CA TRP A 54 -16.35 6.64 3.15
C TRP A 54 -17.60 6.22 3.93
N GLN A 55 -17.70 4.93 4.28
CA GLN A 55 -18.78 4.39 5.08
C GLN A 55 -18.81 4.96 6.50
N GLY A 56 -17.65 5.27 7.08
CA GLY A 56 -17.54 5.91 8.39
C GLY A 56 -18.18 7.31 8.46
N PHE A 57 -18.45 7.95 7.32
CA PHE A 57 -19.20 9.21 7.24
C PHE A 57 -20.73 9.03 7.15
N TYR A 58 -21.26 7.81 7.10
CA TYR A 58 -22.72 7.58 7.12
C TYR A 58 -23.27 7.60 8.55
N THR A 59 -24.44 8.21 8.74
CA THR A 59 -25.13 8.21 10.04
C THR A 59 -25.82 6.87 10.25
N PHE A 60 -25.46 6.19 11.34
CA PHE A 60 -26.22 5.08 11.88
C PHE A 60 -27.22 5.60 12.92
N ASP A 61 -28.49 5.23 12.74
CA ASP A 61 -29.54 5.41 13.75
C ASP A 61 -29.60 4.15 14.62
N ASP A 62 -29.18 4.28 15.88
CA ASP A 62 -29.05 3.16 16.82
C ASP A 62 -30.40 2.49 17.19
N PHE A 63 -31.53 3.15 16.92
CA PHE A 63 -32.86 2.65 17.27
C PHE A 63 -33.54 1.88 16.13
N THR A 64 -33.33 2.32 14.89
CA THR A 64 -33.98 1.71 13.72
C THR A 64 -33.04 0.82 12.91
N MET A 65 -31.74 0.82 13.22
CA MET A 65 -30.70 0.19 12.40
C MET A 65 -30.75 0.61 10.92
N THR A 66 -31.35 1.77 10.63
CA THR A 66 -31.48 2.27 9.27
C THR A 66 -30.31 3.19 8.93
N VAL A 67 -29.71 2.98 7.76
CA VAL A 67 -28.62 3.81 7.24
C VAL A 67 -29.25 4.94 6.46
N THR A 68 -29.28 6.14 7.03
CA THR A 68 -29.76 7.33 6.32
C THR A 68 -28.57 8.06 5.69
N PRO A 69 -28.54 8.23 4.35
CA PRO A 69 -27.53 9.02 3.65
C PRO A 69 -27.83 10.52 3.83
N ALA A 70 -27.75 11.00 5.07
CA ALA A 70 -27.72 12.42 5.35
C ALA A 70 -26.24 12.85 5.38
N SER A 71 -25.85 13.65 4.39
CA SER A 71 -24.55 14.33 4.34
C SER A 71 -24.49 15.35 5.47
N ASP A 72 -24.26 14.89 6.70
CA ASP A 72 -24.10 15.76 7.86
C ASP A 72 -22.63 15.74 8.27
N LEU A 73 -21.88 16.70 7.75
CA LEU A 73 -20.48 17.01 8.11
C LEU A 73 -20.30 17.36 9.62
N ARG A 74 -21.35 17.23 10.42
CA ARG A 74 -21.38 17.39 11.88
C ARG A 74 -20.92 16.16 12.64
N GLN A 75 -20.64 15.02 12.01
CA GLN A 75 -20.25 13.82 12.76
C GLN A 75 -18.89 13.79 13.50
N PRO A 76 -17.86 14.63 13.24
CA PRO A 76 -16.58 14.48 13.93
C PRO A 76 -16.64 14.67 15.46
N GLU A 77 -17.73 15.22 15.99
CA GLU A 77 -17.96 15.43 17.44
C GLU A 77 -18.23 14.12 18.21
N ARG A 78 -18.70 13.04 17.56
CA ARG A 78 -18.89 11.73 18.23
C ARG A 78 -17.55 11.03 18.54
N ALA A 79 -16.51 11.26 17.75
CA ALA A 79 -15.17 10.74 18.03
C ALA A 79 -14.54 11.39 19.28
N VAL A 80 -15.01 12.57 19.68
CA VAL A 80 -14.51 13.35 20.82
C VAL A 80 -15.36 13.13 22.08
N GLN A 81 -16.27 12.15 22.07
CA GLN A 81 -16.96 11.75 23.30
C GLN A 81 -15.95 11.34 24.38
N PRO A 82 -16.21 11.64 25.66
CA PRO A 82 -15.24 11.46 26.74
C PRO A 82 -14.61 10.06 26.80
N GLY A 83 -15.39 9.01 26.53
CA GLY A 83 -14.90 7.62 26.51
C GLY A 83 -14.01 7.29 25.30
N ASN A 84 -14.30 7.85 24.12
CA ASN A 84 -13.51 7.63 22.91
C ASN A 84 -12.17 8.39 22.98
N TYR A 85 -12.19 9.59 23.56
CA TYR A 85 -11.00 10.41 23.73
C TYR A 85 -9.96 9.78 24.67
N ASP A 86 -10.40 9.17 25.77
CA ASP A 86 -9.50 8.46 26.71
C ASP A 86 -8.73 7.32 26.01
N ILE A 87 -9.41 6.55 25.15
CA ILE A 87 -8.78 5.47 24.38
C ILE A 87 -7.70 6.03 23.45
N ILE A 88 -7.97 7.14 22.76
CA ILE A 88 -7.01 7.80 21.87
C ILE A 88 -5.77 8.22 22.67
N VAL A 89 -5.95 8.90 23.80
CA VAL A 89 -4.83 9.36 24.64
C VAL A 89 -4.02 8.18 25.17
N ARG A 90 -4.67 7.13 25.68
CA ARG A 90 -3.98 5.95 26.23
C ARG A 90 -3.16 5.21 25.17
N THR A 91 -3.72 5.02 23.99
CA THR A 91 -3.03 4.31 22.90
C THR A 91 -1.91 5.15 22.30
N LEU A 92 -2.12 6.47 22.14
CA LEU A 92 -1.10 7.39 21.66
C LEU A 92 0.07 7.52 22.64
N THR A 93 -0.22 7.71 23.94
CA THR A 93 0.82 7.80 24.98
C THR A 93 1.64 6.52 25.05
N MET A 94 0.99 5.36 25.03
CA MET A 94 1.70 4.07 24.97
C MET A 94 2.57 3.97 23.73
N ALA A 95 2.05 4.29 22.54
CA ALA A 95 2.80 4.23 21.29
C ALA A 95 4.04 5.15 21.32
N VAL A 96 3.91 6.37 21.83
CA VAL A 96 5.01 7.33 21.94
C VAL A 96 6.07 6.85 22.94
N VAL A 97 5.65 6.45 24.14
CA VAL A 97 6.56 5.98 25.19
C VAL A 97 7.33 4.75 24.72
N VAL A 98 6.65 3.78 24.11
CA VAL A 98 7.28 2.56 23.59
C VAL A 98 8.25 2.88 22.44
N SER A 99 7.89 3.80 21.53
CA SER A 99 8.76 4.20 20.43
C SER A 99 10.04 4.87 20.93
N LEU A 100 9.91 5.78 21.91
CA LEU A 100 11.06 6.45 22.52
C LEU A 100 11.94 5.46 23.31
N ALA A 101 11.35 4.58 24.10
CA ALA A 101 12.09 3.54 24.81
C ALA A 101 12.85 2.63 23.84
N SER A 102 12.20 2.23 22.75
CA SER A 102 12.83 1.43 21.68
C SER A 102 13.99 2.19 21.03
N ALA A 103 13.82 3.48 20.75
CA ALA A 103 14.89 4.31 20.20
C ALA A 103 16.08 4.44 21.15
N VAL A 104 15.83 4.68 22.45
CA VAL A 104 16.88 4.80 23.47
C VAL A 104 17.69 3.50 23.62
N LEU A 105 17.03 2.34 23.54
CA LEU A 105 17.70 1.04 23.62
C LEU A 105 18.40 0.64 22.31
N ALA A 106 17.77 0.87 21.17
CA ALA A 106 18.30 0.45 19.86
C ALA A 106 19.46 1.34 19.38
N PHE A 107 19.42 2.64 19.68
CA PHE A 107 20.44 3.59 19.23
C PHE A 107 21.87 3.26 19.66
N PRO A 108 22.17 2.95 20.95
CA PRO A 108 23.53 2.60 21.36
C PRO A 108 24.03 1.31 20.72
N ILE A 109 23.15 0.32 20.54
CA ILE A 109 23.48 -0.95 19.86
C ILE A 109 23.86 -0.66 18.40
N ALA A 110 23.06 0.15 17.71
CA ALA A 110 23.34 0.54 16.34
C ALA A 110 24.64 1.34 16.22
N TYR A 111 24.92 2.26 17.16
CA TYR A 111 26.18 3.01 17.19
C TYR A 111 27.39 2.08 17.40
N TYR A 112 27.29 1.12 18.31
CA TYR A 112 28.34 0.14 18.56
C TYR A 112 28.57 -0.79 17.36
N MET A 113 27.52 -1.19 16.64
CA MET A 113 27.67 -2.01 15.43
C MET A 113 28.28 -1.24 14.26
N ALA A 114 28.05 0.08 14.19
CA ALA A 114 28.55 0.93 13.11
C ALA A 114 29.99 1.41 13.32
N ARG A 115 30.54 1.28 14.53
CA ARG A 115 31.87 1.77 14.89
C ARG A 115 32.84 0.64 15.24
#